data_AF-A0A830CL11-F1
#
_entry.id   AF-A0A830CL11-F1
#
_cell.length_a   1.000
_cell.length_b   1.000
_cell.length_c   1.000
_cell.angle_alpha   90.00
_cell.angle_beta   90.00
_cell.angle_gamma   90.00
#
_symmetry.space_group_name_H-M   'P 1'
#
loop_
_entity.id
_entity.type
_entity.pdbx_description
1 polymer ?
#
loop_
_entity_poly.entity_id
_entity_poly.type
_entity_poly.pdbx_seq_one_letter_code
_entity_poly.pdbx_strand_id
1 'polypeptide(L)'
;MLVAKSNHIRKLILDSKEADLARINLSDIPGGPEIFEKAAKFCYGVNFEITVHNVAALRCAAEYLQMTDKYCENNLAGRTEDFLSQVALTTLSGALVVLKSCEDLIPMAEDLRIVQRCVDIASAKVLLFRIFFFFFFVCCFFYCFYMICYNYVS
;
A
#
# COMPACT_ATOMS: atom_id res chain seq x y z
N MET A 1 -2.58 26.04 -5.33
CA MET A 1 -1.69 25.02 -4.71
C MET A 1 -1.96 23.62 -5.25
N LEU A 2 -3.22 23.13 -5.26
CA LEU A 2 -3.59 21.84 -5.89
C LEU A 2 -3.11 21.68 -7.35
N VAL A 3 -3.36 22.68 -8.22
CA VAL A 3 -2.89 22.71 -9.62
C VAL A 3 -1.37 22.55 -9.75
N ALA A 4 -0.62 23.05 -8.75
CA ALA A 4 0.84 22.98 -8.76
C ALA A 4 1.37 21.58 -8.45
N LYS A 5 0.55 20.70 -7.83
CA LYS A 5 0.95 19.34 -7.41
C LYS A 5 0.20 18.22 -8.15
N SER A 6 -0.97 18.51 -8.73
CA SER A 6 -1.80 17.58 -9.51
C SER A 6 -1.84 17.98 -10.98
N ASN A 7 -1.35 17.09 -11.84
CA ASN A 7 -1.43 17.28 -13.29
C ASN A 7 -2.86 17.05 -13.83
N HIS A 8 -3.64 16.16 -13.19
CA HIS A 8 -5.03 15.91 -13.58
C HIS A 8 -5.90 17.16 -13.41
N ILE A 9 -5.81 17.83 -12.25
CA ILE A 9 -6.54 19.07 -11.99
C ILE A 9 -6.09 20.17 -12.95
N ARG A 10 -4.79 20.26 -13.26
CA ARG A 10 -4.28 21.22 -14.24
C ARG A 10 -4.92 21.02 -15.62
N LYS A 11 -4.99 19.78 -16.11
CA LYS A 11 -5.62 19.47 -17.40
C LYS A 11 -7.11 19.83 -17.41
N LEU A 12 -7.84 19.46 -16.36
CA LEU A 12 -9.27 19.79 -16.24
C LEU A 12 -9.54 21.30 -16.30
N ILE A 13 -8.64 22.12 -15.73
CA ILE A 13 -8.73 23.59 -15.80
C ILE A 13 -8.42 24.10 -17.21
N LEU A 14 -7.42 23.54 -17.89
CA LEU A 14 -7.03 23.98 -19.24
C LEU A 14 -8.06 23.59 -20.31
N ASP A 15 -8.72 22.45 -20.14
CA ASP A 15 -9.73 21.95 -21.07
C ASP A 15 -11.13 22.58 -20.84
N SER A 16 -11.30 23.28 -19.72
CA SER A 16 -12.54 23.97 -19.34
C SER A 16 -12.67 25.34 -20.04
N LYS A 17 -13.79 25.56 -20.75
CA LYS A 17 -14.13 26.89 -21.29
C LYS A 17 -14.65 27.78 -20.16
N GLU A 18 -14.21 29.03 -20.13
CA GLU A 18 -14.15 29.97 -18.99
C GLU A 18 -15.37 30.10 -18.04
N ALA A 19 -16.56 29.62 -18.40
CA ALA A 19 -17.76 29.74 -17.56
C ALA A 19 -17.89 28.67 -16.45
N ASP A 20 -17.24 27.50 -16.57
CA ASP A 20 -17.39 26.37 -15.63
C ASP A 20 -16.16 26.11 -14.73
N LEU A 21 -15.16 27.00 -14.76
CA LEU A 21 -13.91 26.86 -13.99
C LEU A 21 -14.10 26.78 -12.46
N ALA A 22 -15.29 27.14 -11.96
CA ALA A 22 -15.60 27.11 -10.53
C ALA A 22 -15.95 25.71 -9.99
N ARG A 23 -16.24 24.72 -10.86
CA ARG A 23 -16.71 23.39 -10.41
C ARG A 23 -15.95 22.28 -11.14
N ILE A 24 -15.06 21.60 -10.41
CA ILE A 24 -14.38 20.39 -10.89
C ILE A 24 -15.08 19.18 -10.29
N ASN A 25 -15.57 18.27 -11.13
CA ASN A 25 -16.18 17.04 -10.68
C ASN A 25 -15.11 15.97 -10.40
N LEU A 26 -15.00 15.52 -9.15
CA LEU A 26 -14.10 14.45 -8.70
C LEU A 26 -14.87 13.32 -7.99
N SER A 27 -16.11 13.06 -8.42
CA SER A 27 -16.98 12.04 -7.81
C SER A 27 -16.36 10.64 -7.83
N ASP A 28 -15.51 10.35 -8.83
CA ASP A 28 -14.92 9.02 -9.06
C ASP A 28 -13.57 8.83 -8.35
N ILE A 29 -13.27 9.66 -7.33
CA ILE A 29 -11.98 9.54 -6.65
C ILE A 29 -11.91 8.22 -5.84
N PRO A 30 -10.85 7.41 -6.02
CA PRO A 30 -10.69 6.18 -5.26
C PRO A 30 -10.54 6.47 -3.76
N GLY A 31 -11.29 5.73 -2.95
CA GLY A 31 -11.34 5.94 -1.50
C GLY A 31 -12.19 7.12 -1.03
N GLY A 32 -12.88 7.81 -1.95
CA GLY A 32 -13.90 8.80 -1.62
C GLY A 32 -13.37 10.15 -1.11
N PRO A 33 -14.28 11.02 -0.62
CA PRO A 33 -13.98 12.41 -0.32
C PRO A 33 -12.98 12.59 0.83
N GLU A 34 -12.95 11.67 1.80
CA GLU A 34 -12.01 11.73 2.93
C GLU A 34 -10.55 11.60 2.47
N ILE A 35 -10.31 10.78 1.45
CA ILE A 35 -8.99 10.57 0.87
C ILE A 35 -8.59 11.78 0.02
N PHE A 36 -9.54 12.38 -0.69
CA PHE A 36 -9.31 13.66 -1.36
C PHE A 36 -8.89 14.75 -0.37
N GLU A 37 -9.56 14.85 0.79
CA GLU A 37 -9.23 15.84 1.81
C GLU A 37 -7.77 15.69 2.28
N LYS A 38 -7.30 14.45 2.50
CA LYS A 38 -5.89 14.18 2.85
C LYS A 38 -4.93 14.56 1.72
N ALA A 39 -5.26 14.25 0.47
CA ALA A 39 -4.46 14.68 -0.69
C ALA A 39 -4.42 16.21 -0.85
N ALA A 40 -5.53 16.90 -0.55
CA ALA A 40 -5.59 18.34 -0.51
C ALA A 40 -4.71 18.90 0.63
N LYS A 41 -4.83 18.36 1.85
CA LYS A 41 -3.96 18.72 2.99
C LYS A 41 -2.48 18.63 2.61
N PHE A 42 -2.06 17.54 1.94
CA PHE A 42 -0.71 17.42 1.39
C PHE A 42 -0.35 18.60 0.45
N CYS A 43 -1.22 18.94 -0.50
CA CYS A 43 -0.98 20.03 -1.45
C CYS A 43 -0.82 21.40 -0.77
N TYR A 44 -1.51 21.62 0.35
CA TYR A 44 -1.44 22.85 1.13
C TYR A 44 -0.31 22.86 2.17
N GLY A 45 0.48 21.79 2.27
CA GLY A 45 1.53 21.66 3.28
C GLY A 45 0.97 21.45 4.70
N VAL A 46 -0.30 21.06 4.82
CA VAL A 46 -0.92 20.72 6.10
C VAL A 46 -0.52 19.28 6.45
N ASN A 47 -0.10 19.09 7.70
CA ASN A 47 0.23 17.75 8.19
C ASN A 47 -1.01 16.86 8.21
N PHE A 48 -0.83 15.63 7.71
CA PHE A 48 -1.80 14.57 7.80
C PHE A 48 -1.06 13.25 8.00
N GLU A 49 -1.76 12.26 8.51
CA GLU A 49 -1.19 10.96 8.81
C GLU A 49 -1.50 9.94 7.71
N ILE A 50 -0.43 9.24 7.29
CA ILE A 50 -0.48 8.05 6.44
C ILE A 50 -0.47 6.83 7.37
N THR A 51 -1.45 5.96 7.20
CA THR A 51 -1.63 4.76 8.03
C THR A 51 -1.83 3.54 7.13
N VAL A 52 -1.64 2.34 7.68
CA VAL A 52 -1.86 1.08 6.95
C VAL A 52 -3.29 0.93 6.42
N HIS A 53 -4.26 1.63 7.02
CA HIS A 53 -5.67 1.59 6.60
C HIS A 53 -5.96 2.48 5.40
N ASN A 54 -5.24 3.60 5.25
CA ASN A 54 -5.52 4.62 4.23
C ASN A 54 -4.48 4.68 3.11
N VAL A 55 -3.31 4.05 3.28
CA VAL A 55 -2.20 4.18 2.32
C VAL A 55 -2.54 3.64 0.93
N ALA A 56 -3.30 2.54 0.83
CA ALA A 56 -3.75 2.01 -0.45
C ALA A 56 -4.63 3.01 -1.21
N ALA A 57 -5.59 3.60 -0.50
CA ALA A 57 -6.49 4.60 -1.07
C ALA A 57 -5.76 5.89 -1.45
N LEU A 58 -4.84 6.36 -0.60
CA LEU A 58 -3.98 7.50 -0.92
C LEU A 58 -3.10 7.25 -2.14
N ARG A 59 -2.53 6.04 -2.28
CA ARG A 59 -1.70 5.67 -3.43
C ARG A 59 -2.53 5.65 -4.73
N CYS A 60 -3.76 5.13 -4.68
CA CYS A 60 -4.70 5.15 -5.79
C CYS A 60 -5.12 6.59 -6.14
N ALA A 61 -5.52 7.38 -5.14
CA ALA A 61 -5.91 8.78 -5.34
C ALA A 61 -4.77 9.63 -5.89
N ALA A 62 -3.54 9.39 -5.45
CA ALA A 62 -2.35 10.05 -5.99
C ALA A 62 -2.13 9.72 -7.48
N GLU A 63 -2.39 8.47 -7.89
CA GLU A 63 -2.31 8.08 -9.30
C GLU A 63 -3.43 8.75 -10.11
N TYR A 64 -4.68 8.69 -9.62
CA TYR A 64 -5.84 9.32 -10.24
C TYR A 64 -5.63 10.84 -10.46
N LEU A 65 -5.16 11.54 -9.43
CA LEU A 65 -4.86 12.97 -9.49
C LEU A 65 -3.54 13.28 -10.23
N GLN A 66 -2.81 12.26 -10.68
CA GLN A 66 -1.50 12.38 -11.33
C GLN A 66 -0.51 13.19 -10.47
N MET A 67 -0.53 12.96 -9.16
CA MET A 67 0.39 13.53 -8.17
C MET A 67 1.64 12.64 -8.04
N THR A 68 2.34 12.47 -9.15
CA THR A 68 3.50 11.59 -9.26
C THR A 68 4.82 12.35 -9.11
N ASP A 69 5.89 11.63 -8.78
CA ASP A 69 7.23 12.21 -8.66
C ASP A 69 7.78 12.71 -10.00
N LYS A 70 7.26 12.18 -11.12
CA LYS A 70 7.56 12.68 -12.48
C LYS A 70 7.15 14.14 -12.67
N TYR A 71 6.13 14.58 -11.93
CA TYR A 71 5.59 15.93 -12.04
C TYR A 71 6.19 16.88 -10.99
N CYS A 72 6.45 16.39 -9.77
CA CYS A 72 7.09 17.15 -8.72
C CYS A 72 7.81 16.18 -7.77
N GLU A 73 9.07 16.41 -7.45
CA GLU A 73 9.82 15.52 -6.55
C GLU A 73 9.15 15.43 -5.16
N ASN A 74 9.19 14.23 -4.56
CA ASN A 74 8.59 13.92 -3.26
C ASN A 74 7.09 14.26 -3.21
N ASN A 75 6.35 13.87 -4.25
CA ASN A 75 4.90 14.03 -4.33
C ASN A 75 4.18 12.97 -3.51
N LEU A 76 2.85 13.06 -3.47
CA LEU A 76 2.03 12.12 -2.69
C LEU A 76 2.23 10.66 -3.11
N ALA A 77 2.42 10.39 -4.41
CA ALA A 77 2.68 9.03 -4.88
C ALA A 77 3.99 8.45 -4.30
N GLY A 78 5.08 9.22 -4.30
CA GLY A 78 6.35 8.78 -3.72
C GLY A 78 6.23 8.50 -2.23
N ARG A 79 5.63 9.42 -1.47
CA ARG A 79 5.46 9.24 -0.01
C ARG A 79 4.60 8.04 0.38
N THR A 80 3.56 7.76 -0.41
CA THR A 80 2.69 6.58 -0.17
C THR A 80 3.39 5.29 -0.58
N GLU A 81 4.19 5.32 -1.65
CA GLU A 81 5.00 4.18 -2.09
C GLU A 81 6.10 3.82 -1.06
N ASP A 82 6.77 4.82 -0.51
CA ASP A 82 7.75 4.64 0.56
C ASP A 82 7.09 4.04 1.80
N PHE A 83 5.93 4.55 2.22
CA PHE A 83 5.21 4.01 3.37
C PHE A 83 4.75 2.58 3.13
N LEU A 84 4.23 2.26 1.94
CA LEU A 84 3.86 0.90 1.56
C LEU A 84 5.06 -0.04 1.71
N SER A 85 6.20 0.32 1.12
CA SER A 85 7.39 -0.54 1.05
C SER A 85 8.11 -0.67 2.40
N GLN A 86 8.25 0.43 3.13
CA GLN A 86 9.10 0.51 4.33
C GLN A 86 8.33 0.24 5.63
N VAL A 87 7.00 0.35 5.63
CA VAL A 87 6.18 0.21 6.84
C VAL A 87 5.10 -0.85 6.63
N ALA A 88 4.16 -0.62 5.72
CA ALA A 88 2.95 -1.44 5.65
C ALA A 88 3.24 -2.89 5.22
N LEU A 89 4.11 -3.05 4.22
CA LEU A 89 4.51 -4.34 3.65
C LEU A 89 5.76 -4.92 4.32
N THR A 90 6.05 -4.57 5.57
CA THR A 90 7.12 -5.24 6.35
C THR A 90 6.58 -6.38 7.21
N THR A 91 5.29 -6.36 7.52
CA THR A 91 4.63 -7.32 8.40
C THR A 91 3.44 -7.97 7.70
N LEU A 92 3.13 -9.21 8.09
CA LEU A 92 1.94 -9.91 7.57
C LEU A 92 0.66 -9.17 7.96
N SER A 93 0.58 -8.70 9.21
CA SER A 93 -0.58 -7.94 9.71
C SER A 93 -0.83 -6.68 8.88
N GLY A 94 0.23 -5.89 8.62
CA GLY A 94 0.13 -4.70 7.77
C GLY A 94 -0.30 -5.03 6.35
N ALA A 95 0.28 -6.06 5.73
CA ALA A 95 -0.10 -6.51 4.39
C ALA A 95 -1.58 -6.95 4.31
N LEU A 96 -2.10 -7.65 5.32
CA LEU A 96 -3.51 -8.06 5.37
C LEU A 96 -4.46 -6.86 5.52
N VAL A 97 -4.10 -5.88 6.34
CA VAL A 97 -4.90 -4.65 6.49
C VAL A 97 -4.94 -3.86 5.19
N VAL A 98 -3.79 -3.68 4.53
CA VAL A 98 -3.70 -3.00 3.23
C VAL A 98 -4.50 -3.76 2.17
N LEU A 99 -4.38 -5.09 2.13
CA LEU A 99 -5.13 -5.94 1.20
C LEU A 99 -6.64 -5.77 1.38
N LYS A 100 -7.12 -5.77 2.63
CA LYS A 100 -8.54 -5.54 2.93
C LYS A 100 -9.01 -4.17 2.44
N SER A 101 -8.20 -3.12 2.65
CA SER A 101 -8.51 -1.78 2.13
C SER A 101 -8.52 -1.68 0.60
N CYS A 102 -7.97 -2.67 -0.12
CA CYS A 102 -7.98 -2.67 -1.58
C CYS A 102 -9.33 -3.12 -2.18
N GLU A 103 -10.21 -3.79 -1.40
CA GLU A 103 -11.50 -4.30 -1.90
C GLU A 103 -12.34 -3.20 -2.58
N ASP A 104 -12.38 -2.00 -1.98
CA ASP A 104 -13.12 -0.85 -2.50
C ASP A 104 -12.34 0.00 -3.53
N LEU A 105 -11.12 -0.43 -3.90
CA LEU A 105 -10.19 0.33 -4.75
C LEU A 105 -9.85 -0.39 -6.07
N ILE A 106 -10.39 -1.59 -6.29
CA ILE A 106 -10.26 -2.33 -7.55
C ILE A 106 -11.07 -1.61 -8.64
N PRO A 107 -10.54 -1.45 -9.86
CA PRO A 107 -9.34 -2.10 -10.41
C PRO A 107 -8.00 -1.38 -10.16
N MET A 108 -8.02 -0.14 -9.67
CA MET A 108 -6.82 0.70 -9.60
C MET A 108 -5.73 0.11 -8.69
N ALA A 109 -6.12 -0.53 -7.58
CA ALA A 109 -5.17 -1.19 -6.69
C ALA A 109 -4.44 -2.38 -7.33
N GLU A 110 -5.07 -3.06 -8.30
CA GLU A 110 -4.45 -4.15 -9.07
C GLU A 110 -3.48 -3.60 -10.12
N ASP A 111 -3.88 -2.56 -10.84
CA ASP A 111 -3.02 -1.89 -11.84
C ASP A 111 -1.73 -1.36 -11.20
N LEU A 112 -1.84 -0.84 -9.97
CA LEU A 112 -0.73 -0.37 -9.16
C LEU A 112 0.04 -1.51 -8.44
N ARG A 113 -0.36 -2.76 -8.64
CA ARG A 113 0.24 -3.98 -8.07
C ARG A 113 0.28 -4.00 -6.55
N ILE A 114 -0.60 -3.25 -5.87
CA ILE A 114 -0.66 -3.21 -4.40
C ILE A 114 -1.15 -4.57 -3.88
N VAL A 115 -2.21 -5.11 -4.52
CA VAL A 115 -2.80 -6.42 -4.20
C VAL A 115 -1.76 -7.54 -4.34
N GLN A 116 -1.06 -7.59 -5.48
CA GLN A 116 -0.05 -8.62 -5.74
C GLN A 116 1.05 -8.61 -4.67
N ARG A 117 1.56 -7.44 -4.30
CA ARG A 117 2.60 -7.31 -3.27
C ARG A 117 2.13 -7.79 -1.90
N CYS A 118 0.88 -7.52 -1.53
CA CYS A 118 0.31 -8.03 -0.28
C CYS A 118 0.22 -9.56 -0.29
N VAL A 119 -0.18 -10.15 -1.42
CA VAL A 119 -0.25 -11.61 -1.63
C VAL A 119 1.14 -12.25 -1.58
N ASP A 120 2.14 -11.62 -2.19
CA ASP A 120 3.53 -12.10 -2.17
C ASP A 120 4.07 -12.18 -0.73
N ILE A 121 3.75 -11.20 0.11
CA ILE A 121 4.15 -11.22 1.52
C ILE A 121 3.37 -12.26 2.32
N ALA A 122 2.07 -12.38 2.08
CA ALA A 122 1.24 -13.39 2.72
C ALA A 122 1.77 -14.81 2.39
N SER A 123 2.05 -15.07 1.13
CA SER A 123 2.58 -16.36 0.67
C SER A 123 3.99 -16.64 1.18
N ALA A 124 4.89 -15.65 1.16
CA ALA A 124 6.24 -15.80 1.70
C ALA A 124 6.24 -16.17 3.20
N LYS A 125 5.33 -15.58 3.98
CA LYS A 125 5.19 -15.90 5.40
C LYS A 125 4.60 -17.29 5.63
N VAL A 126 3.61 -17.72 4.83
CA VAL A 126 3.06 -19.09 4.89
C VAL A 126 4.14 -20.13 4.56
N LEU A 127 4.98 -19.86 3.55
CA LEU A 127 6.12 -20.73 3.20
C LEU A 127 7.17 -20.75 4.32
N LEU A 128 7.47 -19.61 4.94
CA LEU A 128 8.36 -19.57 6.11
C LEU A 128 7.80 -20.38 7.27
N PHE A 129 6.51 -20.26 7.61
CA PHE A 129 5.88 -21.09 8.64
C PHE A 129 5.96 -22.56 8.30
N ARG A 130 5.76 -22.94 7.02
CA ARG A 130 5.84 -24.33 6.58
C ARG A 130 7.25 -24.89 6.65
N ILE A 131 8.27 -24.10 6.31
CA ILE A 131 9.69 -24.47 6.46
C ILE A 131 10.08 -24.53 7.94
N PHE A 132 9.63 -23.58 8.76
CA PHE A 132 9.91 -23.58 10.20
C PHE A 132 9.29 -24.79 10.89
N PHE A 133 8.06 -25.17 10.53
CA PHE A 133 7.42 -26.38 11.04
C PHE A 133 8.16 -27.63 10.57
N PHE A 134 8.62 -27.66 9.31
CA PHE A 134 9.41 -28.77 8.77
C PHE A 134 10.76 -28.91 9.49
N PHE A 135 11.49 -27.81 9.69
CA PHE A 135 12.75 -27.80 10.45
C PHE A 135 12.55 -28.16 11.91
N PHE A 136 11.48 -27.68 12.56
CA PHE A 136 11.16 -28.05 13.93
C PHE A 136 10.85 -29.54 14.06
N PHE A 137 10.09 -30.10 13.11
CA PHE A 137 9.78 -31.53 13.09
C PHE A 137 11.02 -32.39 12.86
N VAL A 138 11.90 -31.99 11.93
CA VAL A 138 13.17 -32.70 11.64
C VAL A 138 14.15 -32.59 12.83
N CYS A 139 14.28 -31.42 13.46
CA CYS A 139 15.11 -31.25 14.65
C CYS A 139 14.59 -32.05 15.85
N CYS A 140 13.28 -32.06 16.11
CA CYS A 140 12.70 -32.88 17.18
C CYS A 140 12.90 -34.39 16.93
N PHE A 141 12.77 -34.84 15.67
CA PHE A 141 13.02 -36.25 15.32
C PHE A 141 14.47 -36.65 15.56
N PHE A 142 15.44 -35.82 15.14
CA PHE A 142 16.86 -36.10 15.38
C PHE A 142 17.23 -36.07 16.87
N TYR A 143 16.66 -35.15 17.65
CA TYR A 143 16.92 -35.06 19.09
C TYR A 143 16.36 -36.26 19.86
N CYS A 144 15.14 -36.71 19.52
CA CYS A 144 14.58 -37.93 20.08
C CYS A 144 15.41 -39.17 19.70
N PHE A 145 15.87 -39.27 18.45
CA PHE A 145 16.71 -40.39 18.02
C PHE A 145 18.06 -40.41 18.76
N TYR A 146 18.69 -39.25 18.95
CA TYR A 146 19.93 -39.11 19.71
C TYR A 146 19.78 -39.53 21.18
N MET A 147 18.70 -39.10 21.85
CA MET A 147 18.43 -39.49 23.25
C MET A 147 18.10 -40.98 23.43
N ILE A 148 17.43 -41.59 22.44
CA ILE A 148 17.15 -43.04 22.44
C ILE A 148 18.43 -43.83 22.25
N CYS A 149 19.30 -43.44 21.30
CA CYS A 149 20.58 -44.12 21.08
C CYS A 149 21.54 -43.95 22.28
N TYR A 150 21.54 -42.79 22.95
CA TYR A 150 22.43 -42.55 24.10
C TYR A 150 22.02 -43.34 25.35
N ASN A 151 20.72 -43.58 25.57
CA ASN A 151 20.24 -44.39 26.70
C ASN A 151 20.30 -45.90 26.47
N TYR A 152 20.58 -46.37 25.25
CA TYR A 152 20.67 -47.80 24.94
C TYR A 152 22.11 -48.34 24.91
N VAL A 153 23.11 -47.47 25.13
CA VAL A 153 24.56 -47.80 25.07
C VAL A 153 25.27 -47.55 26.42
N SER A 154 24.55 -47.11 27.46
CA SER A 154 25.04 -47.09 28.86
C SER A 154 24.38 -48.19 29.69
#